data_AF-A0A9E3B695-F1
#
_entry.id   AF-A0A9E3B695-F1
#
_cell.length_a   1.000
_cell.length_b   1.000
_cell.length_c   1.000
_cell.angle_alpha   90.00
_cell.angle_beta   90.00
_cell.angle_gamma   90.00
#
_symmetry.space_group_name_H-M   'P 1'
#
loop_
_entity.id
_entity.type
_entity.pdbx_description
1 polymer ?
#
loop_
_entity_poly.entity_id
_entity_poly.type
_entity_poly.pdbx_seq_one_letter_code
_entity_poly.pdbx_strand_id
1 'polypeptide(L)'
;MPTTPIDVNQLIANLKTVASGIIQQDVTTIEGYSERQLAAMAQQAKWIAAATLSGDLSTEMRDYFLQTLKDSAINFANTLKGLVVVTVEKVWNALVGALWTAISNAIGAALPSGGGTGTTTGAT
;
A
#
# COMPACT_ATOMS: atom_id res chain seq x y z
N MET A 1 -40.62 3.62 -8.46
CA MET A 1 -39.20 3.93 -8.69
C MET A 1 -38.68 2.91 -9.68
N PRO A 2 -38.04 3.31 -10.80
CA PRO A 2 -37.53 2.34 -11.76
C PRO A 2 -36.38 1.55 -11.13
N THR A 3 -36.54 0.24 -11.03
CA THR A 3 -35.49 -0.71 -10.62
C THR A 3 -34.70 -1.10 -11.86
N THR A 4 -33.46 -0.66 -11.98
CA THR A 4 -32.60 -1.06 -13.10
C THR A 4 -32.00 -2.43 -12.78
N PRO A 5 -32.26 -3.49 -13.57
CA PRO A 5 -31.61 -4.77 -13.39
C PRO A 5 -30.09 -4.63 -13.44
N ILE A 6 -29.38 -5.38 -12.60
CA ILE A 6 -27.92 -5.40 -12.64
C ILE A 6 -27.45 -6.08 -13.92
N ASP A 7 -26.72 -5.34 -14.75
CA ASP A 7 -25.90 -5.92 -15.82
C ASP A 7 -24.60 -6.46 -15.21
N VAL A 8 -24.48 -7.79 -15.17
CA VAL A 8 -23.33 -8.48 -14.58
C VAL A 8 -22.03 -8.16 -15.33
N ASN A 9 -22.06 -8.01 -16.66
CA ASN A 9 -20.87 -7.71 -17.43
C ASN A 9 -20.38 -6.29 -17.15
N GLN A 10 -21.31 -5.33 -17.08
CA GLN A 10 -20.98 -3.96 -16.71
C GLN A 10 -20.45 -3.86 -15.27
N LEU A 11 -21.03 -4.64 -14.34
CA LEU A 11 -20.56 -4.70 -12.96
C LEU A 11 -19.13 -5.27 -12.88
N ILE A 12 -18.85 -6.39 -13.57
CA ILE A 12 -17.51 -6.96 -13.64
C ILE A 12 -16.51 -5.96 -14.22
N ALA A 13 -16.88 -5.26 -15.29
CA ALA A 13 -16.03 -4.23 -15.88
C ALA A 13 -15.73 -3.10 -14.89
N ASN A 14 -16.73 -2.63 -14.15
CA ASN A 14 -16.56 -1.61 -13.12
C ASN A 14 -15.63 -2.09 -11.99
N LEU A 15 -15.86 -3.30 -11.47
CA LEU A 15 -15.03 -3.89 -10.41
C LEU A 15 -13.56 -4.02 -10.83
N LYS A 16 -13.31 -4.44 -12.07
CA LYS A 16 -11.96 -4.50 -12.63
C LYS A 16 -11.33 -3.11 -12.67
N THR A 17 -12.05 -2.12 -13.19
CA THR A 17 -11.55 -0.74 -13.30
C THR A 17 -11.18 -0.15 -11.95
N VAL A 18 -12.05 -0.26 -10.93
CA VAL A 18 -11.77 0.31 -9.61
C VAL A 18 -10.60 -0.40 -8.92
N ALA A 19 -10.51 -1.72 -9.04
CA ALA A 19 -9.39 -2.48 -8.48
C ALA A 19 -8.07 -2.15 -9.18
N SER A 20 -8.05 -2.15 -10.52
CA SER A 20 -6.83 -1.89 -11.29
C SER A 20 -6.33 -0.46 -11.10
N GLY A 21 -7.23 0.53 -10.97
CA GLY A 21 -6.84 1.92 -10.74
C GLY A 21 -6.07 2.09 -9.43
N ILE A 22 -6.57 1.49 -8.34
CA ILE A 22 -5.90 1.51 -7.03
C ILE A 22 -4.56 0.80 -7.09
N ILE A 23 -4.52 -0.41 -7.67
CA ILE A 23 -3.29 -1.21 -7.76
C ILE A 23 -2.22 -0.44 -8.54
N GLN A 24 -2.54 0.13 -9.70
CA GLN A 24 -1.58 0.87 -10.52
C GLN A 24 -1.00 2.08 -9.80
N GLN A 25 -1.85 2.86 -9.13
CA GLN A 25 -1.43 4.03 -8.37
C GLN A 25 -0.48 3.64 -7.21
N ASP A 26 -0.87 2.63 -6.44
CA ASP A 26 -0.08 2.22 -5.28
C ASP A 26 1.22 1.52 -5.70
N VAL A 27 1.23 0.71 -6.77
CA VAL A 27 2.45 0.11 -7.34
C VAL A 27 3.45 1.19 -7.74
N THR A 28 3.00 2.23 -8.46
CA THR A 28 3.88 3.35 -8.86
C THR A 28 4.50 4.04 -7.64
N THR A 29 3.71 4.20 -6.57
CA THR A 29 4.19 4.79 -5.31
C THR A 29 5.23 3.90 -4.62
N ILE A 30 4.97 2.59 -4.58
CA ILE A 30 5.85 1.57 -4.01
C ILE A 30 7.17 1.49 -4.79
N GLU A 31 7.13 1.52 -6.11
CA GLU A 31 8.31 1.52 -6.98
C GLU A 31 9.22 2.72 -6.66
N GLY A 32 8.67 3.94 -6.67
CA GLY A 32 9.44 5.14 -6.36
C GLY A 32 10.01 5.15 -4.93
N TYR A 33 9.28 4.62 -3.95
CA TYR A 33 9.83 4.41 -2.60
C TYR A 33 11.00 3.43 -2.62
N SER A 34 10.84 2.29 -3.30
CA SER A 34 11.82 1.21 -3.35
C SER A 34 13.12 1.65 -4.00
N GLU A 35 13.04 2.33 -5.15
CA GLU A 35 14.22 2.88 -5.82
C GLU A 35 15.03 3.79 -4.91
N ARG A 36 14.37 4.72 -4.20
CA ARG A 36 15.05 5.66 -3.29
C ARG A 36 15.73 4.95 -2.13
N GLN A 37 15.05 4.00 -1.48
CA GLN A 37 15.62 3.29 -0.33
C GLN A 37 16.77 2.37 -0.73
N LEU A 38 16.62 1.64 -1.84
CA LEU A 38 17.66 0.78 -2.36
C LEU A 38 18.91 1.58 -2.77
N ALA A 39 18.73 2.73 -3.43
CA ALA A 39 19.82 3.62 -3.79
C ALA A 39 20.57 4.15 -2.56
N ALA A 40 19.83 4.56 -1.52
CA ALA A 40 20.43 5.02 -0.27
C ALA A 40 21.25 3.92 0.43
N MET A 41 20.69 2.70 0.53
CA MET A 41 21.41 1.54 1.10
C MET A 41 22.66 1.19 0.30
N ALA A 42 22.58 1.22 -1.04
CA ALA A 42 23.74 0.98 -1.90
C ALA A 42 24.83 2.03 -1.70
N GLN A 43 24.45 3.31 -1.59
CA GLN A 43 25.39 4.40 -1.33
C GLN A 43 26.03 4.30 0.06
N GLN A 44 25.26 3.90 1.08
CA GLN A 44 25.79 3.63 2.42
C GLN A 44 26.78 2.46 2.39
N ALA A 45 26.44 1.36 1.72
CA ALA A 45 27.34 0.21 1.56
C ALA A 45 28.67 0.61 0.89
N LYS A 46 28.60 1.40 -0.19
CA LYS A 46 29.77 1.96 -0.87
C LYS A 46 30.64 2.79 0.08
N TRP A 47 30.02 3.66 0.87
CA TRP A 47 30.74 4.50 1.83
C TRP A 47 31.43 3.67 2.93
N ILE A 48 30.72 2.70 3.51
CA ILE A 48 31.29 1.80 4.53
C ILE A 48 32.52 1.08 3.98
N ALA A 49 32.42 0.55 2.76
CA ALA A 49 33.53 -0.14 2.11
C ALA A 49 34.74 0.78 1.90
N ALA A 50 34.53 1.98 1.35
CA ALA A 50 35.60 2.94 1.10
C ALA A 50 36.30 3.38 2.40
N ALA A 51 35.52 3.75 3.43
CA ALA A 51 36.04 4.21 4.71
C ALA A 51 36.73 3.09 5.51
N THR A 52 36.33 1.83 5.31
CA THR A 52 37.05 0.68 5.86
C THR A 52 38.41 0.50 5.20
N LEU A 53 38.50 0.64 3.87
CA LEU A 53 39.75 0.47 3.12
C LEU A 53 40.76 1.59 3.37
N SER A 54 40.30 2.83 3.58
CA SER A 54 41.16 3.97 3.93
C SER A 54 41.64 3.94 5.38
N GLY A 55 41.05 3.10 6.24
CA GLY A 55 41.32 3.06 7.68
C GLY A 55 40.60 4.15 8.47
N ASP A 56 39.67 4.89 7.85
CA ASP A 56 38.87 5.93 8.50
C ASP A 56 37.84 5.34 9.50
N LEU A 57 37.51 4.05 9.35
CA LEU A 57 36.66 3.31 10.29
C LEU A 57 37.47 2.32 11.12
N SER A 58 37.33 2.43 12.45
CA SER A 58 37.73 1.34 13.35
C SER A 58 36.85 0.10 13.12
N THR A 59 37.31 -1.06 13.57
CA THR A 59 36.55 -2.32 13.45
C THR A 59 35.18 -2.23 14.12
N GLU A 60 35.13 -1.70 15.35
CA GLU A 60 33.87 -1.52 16.09
C GLU A 60 32.90 -0.59 15.35
N MET A 61 33.40 0.52 14.81
CA MET A 61 32.56 1.48 14.09
C MET A 61 32.07 0.91 12.76
N ARG A 62 32.90 0.15 12.04
CA ARG A 62 32.49 -0.59 10.84
C ARG A 62 31.36 -1.56 11.15
N ASP A 63 31.51 -2.37 12.20
CA ASP A 63 30.52 -3.39 12.56
C ASP A 63 29.19 -2.76 13.00
N TYR A 64 29.25 -1.62 13.71
CA TYR A 64 28.07 -0.79 14.00
C TYR A 64 27.36 -0.32 12.73
N PHE A 65 28.10 0.22 11.75
CA PHE A 65 27.49 0.69 10.50
C PHE A 65 26.93 -0.45 9.63
N LEU A 66 27.58 -1.61 9.63
CA LEU A 66 27.07 -2.80 8.95
C LEU A 66 25.77 -3.31 9.58
N GLN A 67 25.68 -3.30 10.92
CA GLN A 67 24.45 -3.63 11.63
C GLN A 67 23.34 -2.61 11.31
N THR A 68 23.66 -1.32 11.30
CA THR A 68 22.70 -0.28 10.90
C THR A 68 22.20 -0.47 9.46
N LEU A 69 23.08 -0.83 8.52
CA LEU A 69 22.71 -1.12 7.13
C LEU A 69 21.79 -2.34 7.03
N LYS A 70 22.05 -3.38 7.83
CA LYS A 70 21.16 -4.55 7.95
C LYS A 70 19.79 -4.17 8.47
N ASP A 71 19.73 -3.32 9.51
CA ASP A 71 18.46 -2.86 10.06
C ASP A 71 17.67 -2.02 9.06
N SER A 72 18.33 -1.19 8.26
CA SER A 72 17.72 -0.49 7.12
C SER A 72 17.07 -1.44 6.11
N ALA A 73 17.75 -2.55 5.77
CA ALA A 73 17.20 -3.54 4.85
C ALA A 73 15.97 -4.26 5.43
N ILE A 74 16.00 -4.60 6.73
CA ILE A 74 14.85 -5.19 7.44
C ILE A 74 13.66 -4.20 7.46
N ASN A 75 13.93 -2.94 7.77
CA ASN A 75 12.91 -1.89 7.82
C ASN A 75 12.30 -1.60 6.45
N PHE A 76 13.11 -1.62 5.39
CA PHE A 76 12.63 -1.55 4.01
C PHE A 76 11.63 -2.68 3.70
N ALA A 77 11.98 -3.93 4.00
CA ALA A 77 11.10 -5.08 3.76
C ALA A 77 9.78 -4.99 4.56
N ASN A 78 9.86 -4.57 5.83
CA ASN A 78 8.68 -4.39 6.67
C ASN A 78 7.77 -3.26 6.17
N THR A 79 8.36 -2.16 5.69
CA THR A 79 7.60 -1.05 5.11
C THR A 79 6.91 -1.47 3.83
N LEU A 80 7.61 -2.19 2.95
CA LEU A 80 7.05 -2.72 1.72
C LEU A 80 5.85 -3.64 2.00
N LYS A 81 5.99 -4.54 2.98
CA LYS A 81 4.87 -5.37 3.45
C LYS A 81 3.68 -4.53 3.90
N GLY A 82 3.92 -3.50 4.72
CA GLY A 82 2.87 -2.59 5.19
C GLY A 82 2.14 -1.88 4.05
N LEU A 83 2.89 -1.37 3.07
CA LEU A 83 2.31 -0.72 1.89
C LEU A 83 1.42 -1.68 1.09
N VAL A 84 1.86 -2.92 0.87
CA VAL A 84 1.06 -3.94 0.16
C VAL A 84 -0.23 -4.27 0.90
N VAL A 85 -0.18 -4.41 2.22
CA VAL A 85 -1.39 -4.65 3.04
C VAL A 85 -2.40 -3.51 2.86
N VAL A 86 -1.93 -2.26 2.94
CA VAL A 86 -2.78 -1.08 2.73
C VAL A 86 -3.38 -1.05 1.33
N THR A 87 -2.64 -1.42 0.29
CA THR A 87 -3.16 -1.52 -1.08
C THR A 87 -4.28 -2.56 -1.17
N VAL A 88 -4.10 -3.73 -0.55
CA VAL A 88 -5.12 -4.79 -0.51
C VAL A 88 -6.38 -4.29 0.22
N GLU A 89 -6.24 -3.60 1.33
CA GLU A 89 -7.36 -3.02 2.08
C GLU A 89 -8.14 -1.99 1.25
N LYS A 90 -7.44 -1.09 0.54
CA LYS A 90 -8.08 -0.11 -0.35
C LYS A 90 -8.86 -0.80 -1.47
N VAL A 91 -8.26 -1.82 -2.11
CA VAL A 91 -8.92 -2.59 -3.17
C VAL A 91 -10.18 -3.26 -2.63
N TRP A 92 -10.09 -3.92 -1.47
CA TRP A 92 -11.25 -4.54 -0.82
C TRP A 92 -12.37 -3.53 -0.56
N ASN A 93 -12.05 -2.40 0.06
CA ASN A 93 -13.03 -1.36 0.37
C ASN A 93 -13.69 -0.79 -0.89
N ALA A 94 -12.92 -0.56 -1.96
CA ALA A 94 -13.46 -0.08 -3.23
C ALA A 94 -14.38 -1.09 -3.91
N LEU A 95 -14.02 -2.39 -3.89
CA LEU A 95 -14.86 -3.46 -4.43
C LEU A 95 -16.20 -3.57 -3.67
N VAL A 96 -16.15 -3.58 -2.34
CA VAL A 96 -17.36 -3.60 -1.50
C VAL A 96 -18.23 -2.36 -1.78
N GLY A 97 -17.62 -1.18 -1.87
CA GLY A 97 -18.32 0.05 -2.21
C GLY A 97 -19.02 -0.03 -3.56
N ALA A 98 -18.33 -0.48 -4.61
CA ALA A 98 -18.89 -0.64 -5.95
C ALA A 98 -20.07 -1.64 -5.98
N LEU A 99 -19.95 -2.76 -5.26
CA LEU A 99 -21.04 -3.74 -5.11
C LEU A 99 -22.25 -3.13 -4.39
N TRP A 100 -22.04 -2.43 -3.28
CA TRP A 100 -23.12 -1.78 -2.53
C TRP A 100 -23.84 -0.71 -3.34
N THR A 101 -23.09 0.09 -4.10
CA THR A 101 -23.66 1.08 -5.03
C THR A 101 -24.52 0.39 -6.09
N ALA A 102 -24.03 -0.70 -6.70
CA ALA A 102 -24.79 -1.44 -7.70
C ALA A 102 -26.10 -1.99 -7.14
N ILE A 103 -26.07 -2.58 -5.94
CA ILE A 103 -27.28 -3.11 -5.28
C ILE A 103 -28.24 -1.97 -4.93
N SER A 104 -27.74 -0.89 -4.32
CA SER A 104 -28.57 0.27 -3.92
C SER A 104 -29.30 0.89 -5.11
N ASN A 105 -28.61 1.01 -6.26
CA ASN A 105 -29.19 1.48 -7.51
C ASN A 105 -30.27 0.53 -8.05
N ALA A 106 -30.06 -0.79 -7.95
CA ALA A 106 -31.01 -1.78 -8.44
C ALA A 106 -32.31 -1.81 -7.62
N ILE A 107 -32.20 -1.70 -6.29
CA ILE A 107 -33.36 -1.74 -5.38
C ILE A 107 -34.01 -0.36 -5.16
N GLY A 108 -33.35 0.72 -5.59
CA GLY A 108 -33.84 2.09 -5.41
C GLY A 108 -33.89 2.56 -3.96
N ALA A 109 -33.05 1.99 -3.09
CA ALA A 109 -32.99 2.28 -1.66
C ALA A 109 -31.53 2.30 -1.17
N ALA A 110 -31.25 3.13 -0.17
CA ALA A 110 -29.94 3.18 0.47
C ALA A 110 -29.74 1.96 1.36
N LEU A 111 -28.63 1.26 1.17
CA LEU A 111 -28.20 0.18 2.07
C LEU A 111 -27.41 0.75 3.26
N PRO A 112 -27.46 0.11 4.44
CA PRO A 112 -26.48 0.36 5.50
C PRO A 112 -25.07 0.16 4.93
N SER A 113 -24.12 1.01 5.29
CA SER A 113 -22.75 0.95 4.75
C SER A 113 -22.13 -0.43 4.98
N GLY A 114 -21.93 -1.19 3.90
CA GLY A 114 -21.42 -2.57 3.94
C GLY A 114 -19.92 -2.71 4.18
N GLY A 115 -19.22 -1.63 4.51
CA GLY A 115 -17.77 -1.62 4.69
C GLY A 115 -17.35 -0.65 5.78
N GLY A 116 -16.98 -1.21 6.93
CA GLY A 116 -16.15 -0.63 8.00
C GLY A 116 -16.04 0.89 8.09
N THR A 117 -17.10 1.57 8.52
CA THR A 117 -16.96 2.84 9.23
C THR A 117 -17.67 2.73 10.57
N GLY A 118 -17.00 2.07 11.51
CA GLY A 118 -17.27 2.30 12.92
C GLY A 118 -16.82 3.71 13.31
N THR A 119 -17.57 4.72 12.90
CA THR A 119 -17.63 6.03 13.56
C THR A 119 -18.91 6.74 13.12
N THR A 120 -19.95 6.69 13.95
CA THR A 120 -20.70 7.88 14.42
C THR A 120 -21.92 7.46 15.24
N THR A 121 -21.75 7.37 16.55
CA THR A 121 -22.77 7.69 17.56
C THR A 121 -21.96 8.15 18.77
N GLY A 122 -21.77 9.44 18.99
CA GLY A 122 -22.81 10.31 19.55
C GLY A 122 -22.81 10.14 21.07
N ALA A 123 -21.99 10.91 21.77
CA ALA A 123 -22.19 11.22 23.17
C ALA A 123 -21.88 12.71 23.36
N THR A 124 -22.94 13.38 23.79
CA THR A 124 -23.10 14.77 24.25
C THR A 124 -21.95 15.30 25.09
#